data_AF-A0A4S4CD03-F1
#
_entry.id   AF-A0A4S4CD03-F1
#
_cell.length_a   1.000
_cell.length_b   1.000
_cell.length_c   1.000
_cell.angle_alpha   90.00
_cell.angle_beta   90.00
_cell.angle_gamma   90.00
#
_symmetry.space_group_name_H-M   'P 1'
#
loop_
_entity.id
_entity.type
_entity.pdbx_description
1 polymer ?
#
loop_
_entity_poly.entity_id
_entity_poly.type
_entity_poly.pdbx_seq_one_letter_code
_entity_poly.pdbx_strand_id
1 'polypeptide(L)'
;MGVTELLRELEGRGVRLAVEGSRLVARAPQGAVTPELAEQIKMQKAALMAAIQATGGQHLPPLPEALARLVHAAVGNHLNYPASIAGGMVGNLGDYVLASAALYAVGSDPERHIQALWAARGAWAA
;
A
#
# COMPACT_ATOMS: atom_id res chain seq x y z
N MET A 1 5.96 16.17 -22.55
CA MET A 1 5.53 14.99 -21.77
C MET A 1 4.82 15.47 -20.52
N GLY A 2 3.66 14.91 -20.20
CA GLY A 2 2.85 15.31 -19.04
C GLY A 2 3.31 14.64 -17.74
N VAL A 3 2.99 15.25 -16.60
CA VAL A 3 3.39 14.78 -15.26
C VAL A 3 2.92 13.35 -14.97
N THR A 4 1.75 12.95 -15.47
CA THR A 4 1.17 11.62 -15.29
C THR A 4 1.98 10.53 -16.01
N GLU A 5 2.52 10.83 -17.18
CA GLU A 5 3.35 9.88 -17.96
C GLU A 5 4.70 9.67 -17.25
N LEU A 6 5.29 10.75 -16.73
CA LEU A 6 6.52 10.70 -15.95
C LEU A 6 6.34 9.89 -14.66
N LEU A 7 5.22 10.09 -13.96
CA LEU A 7 4.87 9.31 -12.76
C LEU A 7 4.72 7.82 -13.09
N ARG A 8 4.06 7.49 -14.21
CA ARG A 8 3.86 6.10 -14.64
C ARG A 8 5.18 5.42 -15.01
N GLU A 9 6.08 6.15 -15.67
CA GLU A 9 7.41 5.65 -16.03
C GLU A 9 8.30 5.47 -14.78
N LEU A 10 8.21 6.39 -13.83
CA LEU A 10 8.88 6.29 -12.53
C LEU A 10 8.40 5.10 -11.72
N GLU A 11 7.08 4.90 -11.66
CA GLU A 11 6.46 3.76 -10.96
C GLU A 11 6.85 2.43 -11.63
N GLY A 12 6.87 2.38 -12.96
CA GLY A 12 7.35 1.23 -13.74
C GLY A 12 8.83 0.90 -13.53
N ARG A 13 9.64 1.87 -13.05
CA ARG A 13 11.05 1.68 -12.66
C ARG A 13 11.23 1.47 -11.15
N GLY A 14 10.13 1.32 -10.40
CA GLY A 14 10.15 1.14 -8.95
C GLY A 14 10.53 2.41 -8.16
N VAL A 15 10.45 3.58 -8.79
CA VAL A 15 10.68 4.87 -8.13
C VAL A 15 9.38 5.37 -7.53
N ARG A 16 9.33 5.43 -6.20
CA ARG A 16 8.20 5.98 -5.45
C ARG A 16 8.49 7.42 -5.05
N LEU A 17 7.67 8.35 -5.54
CA LEU A 17 7.71 9.74 -5.11
C LEU A 17 6.68 9.95 -3.99
N ALA A 18 7.14 10.39 -2.83
CA ALA A 18 6.30 10.77 -1.70
C ALA A 18 6.44 12.28 -1.44
N VAL A 19 5.39 12.90 -0.90
CA VAL A 19 5.47 14.27 -0.38
C VAL A 19 5.43 14.17 1.14
N GLU A 20 6.56 14.48 1.79
CA GLU A 20 6.63 14.67 3.24
C GLU A 20 6.57 16.17 3.54
N GLY A 21 5.38 16.63 3.95
CA GLY A 21 5.12 18.04 4.22
C GLY A 21 5.35 18.91 2.98
N SER A 22 6.42 19.71 2.99
CA SER A 22 6.80 20.62 1.89
C SER A 22 7.92 20.07 1.00
N ARG A 23 8.36 18.83 1.22
CA ARG A 23 9.50 18.22 0.52
C ARG A 23 9.06 17.00 -0.27
N LEU A 24 9.53 16.92 -1.51
CA LEU A 24 9.31 15.78 -2.39
C LEU A 24 10.45 14.79 -2.14
N VAL A 25 10.11 13.63 -1.56
CA VAL A 25 11.04 12.54 -1.24
C VAL A 25 10.92 11.47 -2.32
N ALA A 26 11.99 11.29 -3.10
CA ALA A 26 12.08 10.19 -4.06
C ALA A 26 12.71 8.97 -3.38
N ARG A 27 11.91 7.93 -3.14
CA ARG A 27 12.42 6.60 -2.82
C ARG A 27 12.62 5.82 -4.10
N ALA A 28 13.88 5.69 -4.49
CA ALA A 28 14.27 4.93 -5.65
C ALA A 28 15.31 3.86 -5.25
N PRO A 29 15.31 2.68 -5.90
CA PRO A 29 16.45 1.79 -5.83
C PRO A 29 17.70 2.47 -6.39
N GLN A 30 18.88 2.07 -5.89
CA GLN A 30 20.16 2.67 -6.26
C GLN A 30 20.38 2.56 -7.78
N GLY A 31 20.47 3.70 -8.47
CA GLY A 31 20.59 3.76 -9.94
C GLY A 31 19.30 4.01 -10.73
N ALA A 32 18.13 4.04 -10.09
CA ALA A 32 16.86 4.30 -10.79
C ALA A 32 16.55 5.81 -10.98
N VAL A 33 17.23 6.70 -10.25
CA VAL A 33 17.21 8.14 -10.50
C VAL A 33 18.43 8.49 -11.34
N THR A 34 18.23 8.60 -12.65
CA THR A 34 19.26 9.17 -13.55
C THR A 34 19.32 10.69 -13.35
N PRO A 35 20.48 11.32 -13.60
CA PRO A 35 20.63 12.78 -13.49
C PRO A 35 19.65 13.56 -14.37
N GLU A 36 19.30 13.02 -15.55
CA GLU A 36 18.28 13.57 -16.45
C GLU A 36 16.88 13.56 -15.84
N LEU A 37 16.54 12.50 -15.06
CA LEU A 37 15.28 12.44 -14.32
C LEU A 37 15.29 13.40 -13.12
N ALA A 38 16.43 13.59 -12.46
CA ALA A 38 16.54 14.54 -11.36
C ALA A 38 16.32 15.99 -11.83
N GLU A 39 16.82 16.35 -13.02
CA GLU A 39 16.56 17.66 -13.64
C GLU A 39 15.09 17.83 -14.03
N GLN A 40 14.45 16.80 -14.62
CA GLN A 40 13.03 16.84 -14.95
C GLN A 40 12.14 16.94 -13.69
N ILE A 41 12.47 16.21 -12.62
CA ILE A 41 11.78 16.29 -11.33
C ILE A 41 11.92 17.69 -10.73
N LYS A 42 13.10 18.33 -10.85
CA LYS A 42 13.29 19.72 -10.41
C LYS A 42 12.46 20.71 -11.23
N MET A 43 12.50 20.58 -12.56
CA MET A 43 11.82 21.48 -13.48
C MET A 43 10.29 21.40 -13.35
N GLN A 44 9.77 20.22 -13.05
CA GLN A 44 8.33 19.98 -12.88
C GLN A 44 7.92 19.82 -11.41
N LYS A 45 8.78 20.16 -10.44
CA LYS A 45 8.55 19.93 -9.00
C LYS A 45 7.18 20.41 -8.53
N ALA A 46 6.78 21.62 -8.92
CA ALA A 46 5.50 22.20 -8.51
C ALA A 46 4.30 21.42 -9.08
N ALA A 47 4.40 20.99 -10.33
CA ALA A 47 3.37 20.21 -11.00
C ALA A 47 3.33 18.76 -10.50
N LEU A 48 4.48 18.17 -10.16
CA LEU A 48 4.60 16.87 -9.48
C LEU A 48 4.03 16.93 -8.07
N MET A 49 4.33 17.97 -7.29
CA MET A 49 3.73 18.18 -5.97
C MET A 49 2.21 18.35 -6.08
N ALA A 50 1.73 19.12 -7.05
CA ALA A 50 0.29 19.29 -7.27
C ALA A 50 -0.36 17.97 -7.72
N ALA A 51 0.28 17.20 -8.62
CA ALA A 51 -0.22 15.91 -9.07
C ALA A 51 -0.19 14.85 -7.97
N ILE A 52 0.83 14.81 -7.11
CA ILE A 52 0.91 13.87 -5.98
C ILE A 52 -0.08 14.28 -4.89
N GLN A 53 -0.31 15.57 -4.65
CA GLN A 53 -1.34 16.03 -3.72
C GLN A 53 -2.75 15.81 -4.26
N ALA A 54 -2.97 16.03 -5.56
CA ALA A 54 -4.25 15.79 -6.23
C ALA A 54 -4.57 14.30 -6.39
N THR A 55 -3.54 13.47 -6.61
CA THR A 55 -3.66 12.00 -6.63
C THR A 55 -3.69 11.41 -5.22
N GLY A 56 -3.43 12.21 -4.17
CA GLY A 56 -3.33 11.72 -2.80
C GLY A 56 -2.28 10.62 -2.73
N GLY A 57 -1.00 11.00 -2.78
CA GLY A 57 0.16 10.11 -2.87
C GLY A 57 -0.07 8.75 -2.25
N GLN A 58 0.20 7.70 -3.03
CA GLN A 58 -0.10 6.26 -2.88
C GLN A 58 0.25 5.63 -1.51
N HIS A 59 -0.21 6.26 -0.45
CA HIS A 59 -0.19 5.80 0.90
C HIS A 59 -1.66 5.52 1.17
N LEU A 60 -2.05 4.28 0.90
CA LEU A 60 -3.27 3.76 1.50
C LEU A 60 -3.26 4.13 2.98
N PRO A 61 -4.41 4.54 3.55
CA PRO A 61 -4.46 4.91 4.94
C PRO A 61 -3.82 3.78 5.77
N PRO A 62 -2.97 4.11 6.76
CA PRO A 62 -2.36 3.09 7.59
C PRO A 62 -3.45 2.19 8.15
N LEU A 63 -3.22 0.87 8.13
CA LEU A 63 -4.16 -0.10 8.66
C LEU A 63 -4.53 0.30 10.10
N PRO A 64 -5.82 0.30 10.47
CA PRO A 64 -6.25 0.49 11.84
C PRO A 64 -5.46 -0.40 12.81
N GLU A 65 -5.10 0.09 14.00
CA GLU A 65 -4.29 -0.67 14.97
C GLU A 65 -4.86 -2.06 15.27
N ALA A 66 -6.18 -2.18 15.28
CA ALA A 66 -6.89 -3.43 15.46
C ALA A 66 -6.58 -4.48 14.38
N LEU A 67 -6.44 -4.05 13.12
CA LEU A 67 -6.07 -4.91 11.99
C LEU A 67 -4.55 -5.15 11.96
N ALA A 68 -3.74 -4.17 12.35
CA ALA A 68 -2.30 -4.35 12.49
C ALA A 68 -1.96 -5.48 13.50
N ARG A 69 -2.66 -5.52 14.65
CA ARG A 69 -2.51 -6.63 15.63
C ARG A 69 -2.90 -7.99 15.05
N LEU A 70 -3.96 -8.03 14.24
CA LEU A 70 -4.39 -9.25 13.56
C LEU A 70 -3.30 -9.74 12.59
N VAL A 71 -2.72 -8.83 11.79
CA VAL A 71 -1.62 -9.15 10.88
C VAL A 71 -0.40 -9.65 11.66
N HIS A 72 -0.05 -9.02 12.78
CA HIS A 72 1.03 -9.52 13.66
C HIS A 72 0.74 -10.91 14.22
N ALA A 73 -0.50 -11.20 14.61
CA ALA A 73 -0.90 -12.54 15.05
C ALA A 73 -0.80 -13.57 13.92
N ALA A 74 -1.15 -13.17 12.68
CA ALA A 74 -0.98 -14.01 11.49
C ALA A 74 0.51 -14.32 11.23
N VAL A 75 1.37 -13.30 11.28
CA VAL A 75 2.84 -13.45 11.15
C VAL A 75 3.42 -14.34 12.24
N GLY A 76 2.92 -14.21 13.48
CA GLY A 76 3.30 -15.04 14.61
C GLY A 76 2.73 -16.46 14.57
N ASN A 77 2.05 -16.85 13.50
CA ASN A 77 1.43 -18.18 13.33
C ASN A 77 0.32 -18.49 14.36
N HIS A 78 -0.24 -17.48 15.03
CA HIS A 78 -1.29 -17.66 16.04
C HIS A 78 -2.69 -17.84 15.43
N LEU A 79 -2.84 -17.66 14.12
CA LEU A 79 -4.10 -17.77 13.38
C LEU A 79 -4.13 -18.98 12.43
N ASN A 80 -3.27 -19.98 12.67
CA ASN A 80 -3.14 -21.15 11.81
C ASN A 80 -4.21 -22.22 12.10
N TYR A 81 -5.48 -21.81 12.01
CA TYR A 81 -6.65 -22.66 12.18
C TYR A 81 -7.74 -22.26 11.19
N PRO A 82 -8.65 -23.19 10.84
CA PRO A 82 -9.79 -22.88 10.00
C PRO A 82 -10.82 -22.04 10.76
N ALA A 83 -11.37 -21.02 10.10
CA ALA A 83 -12.34 -20.12 10.71
C ALA A 83 -13.50 -19.80 9.76
N SER A 84 -14.68 -19.55 10.33
CA SER A 84 -15.85 -19.11 9.57
C SER A 84 -15.88 -17.58 9.57
N ILE A 85 -15.81 -16.98 8.38
CA ILE A 85 -15.94 -15.53 8.19
C ILE A 85 -17.21 -15.21 7.40
N ALA A 86 -17.62 -13.94 7.36
CA ALA A 86 -18.81 -13.50 6.63
C ALA A 86 -18.77 -13.81 5.11
N GLY A 87 -17.59 -14.12 4.55
CA GLY A 87 -17.39 -14.52 3.16
C GLY A 87 -17.29 -16.02 2.91
N GLY A 88 -17.45 -16.87 3.94
CA GLY A 88 -17.33 -18.33 3.84
C GLY A 88 -16.34 -18.93 4.84
N MET A 89 -16.07 -20.23 4.69
CA MET A 89 -15.08 -20.93 5.51
C MET A 89 -13.69 -20.75 4.91
N VAL A 90 -12.75 -20.22 5.71
CA VAL A 90 -11.34 -20.16 5.35
C VAL A 90 -10.59 -21.30 6.03
N GLY A 91 -9.85 -22.08 5.25
CA GLY A 91 -9.08 -23.22 5.76
C GLY A 91 -7.92 -22.79 6.68
N ASN A 92 -7.43 -21.56 6.50
CA ASN A 92 -6.40 -20.96 7.34
C ASN A 92 -6.64 -19.46 7.49
N LEU A 93 -6.97 -19.02 8.70
CA LEU A 93 -7.25 -17.62 8.97
C LEU A 93 -6.00 -16.74 8.82
N GLY A 94 -4.82 -17.23 9.20
CA GLY A 94 -3.55 -16.52 9.08
C GLY A 94 -3.18 -16.24 7.63
N ASP A 95 -3.25 -17.25 6.76
CA ASP A 95 -2.97 -17.11 5.33
C ASP A 95 -3.91 -16.09 4.67
N TYR A 96 -5.21 -16.18 5.01
CA TYR A 96 -6.22 -15.24 4.52
C TYR A 96 -5.97 -13.79 4.95
N VAL A 97 -5.57 -13.57 6.20
CA VAL A 97 -5.21 -12.24 6.72
C VAL A 97 -3.98 -11.69 6.01
N LEU A 98 -2.94 -12.50 5.82
CA LEU A 98 -1.72 -12.09 5.13
C LEU A 98 -1.98 -11.77 3.66
N ALA A 99 -2.75 -12.61 2.96
CA ALA A 99 -3.15 -12.36 1.57
C ALA A 99 -3.96 -11.07 1.44
N SER A 100 -4.92 -10.84 2.34
CA SER A 100 -5.74 -9.62 2.33
C SER A 100 -4.93 -8.37 2.66
N ALA A 101 -3.99 -8.45 3.61
CA ALA A 101 -3.10 -7.35 3.95
C ALA A 101 -2.13 -7.02 2.80
N ALA A 102 -1.62 -8.04 2.10
CA ALA A 102 -0.77 -7.86 0.93
C ALA A 102 -1.54 -7.20 -0.23
N LEU A 103 -2.76 -7.66 -0.53
CA LEU A 103 -3.62 -7.11 -1.58
C LEU A 103 -4.06 -5.67 -1.26
N TYR A 104 -4.36 -5.39 0.02
CA TYR A 104 -4.55 -4.02 0.49
C TYR A 104 -3.31 -3.18 0.19
N ALA A 105 -2.11 -3.60 0.61
CA ALA A 105 -0.88 -2.82 0.46
C ALA A 105 -0.46 -2.53 -1.00
N VAL A 106 -0.85 -3.38 -1.95
CA VAL A 106 -0.62 -3.14 -3.39
C VAL A 106 -1.73 -2.32 -4.06
N GLY A 107 -2.75 -1.89 -3.30
CA GLY A 107 -3.83 -1.03 -3.79
C GLY A 107 -4.85 -1.75 -4.67
N SER A 108 -4.86 -3.09 -4.68
CA SER A 108 -5.91 -3.86 -5.36
C SER A 108 -7.15 -3.87 -4.45
N ASP A 109 -8.28 -3.32 -4.92
CA ASP A 109 -9.57 -3.27 -4.21
C ASP A 109 -9.46 -3.08 -2.68
N PRO A 110 -8.84 -1.99 -2.20
CA PRO A 110 -8.48 -1.83 -0.79
C PRO A 110 -9.69 -1.87 0.15
N GLU A 111 -10.87 -1.41 -0.30
CA GLU A 111 -12.12 -1.47 0.47
C GLU A 111 -12.61 -2.90 0.68
N ARG A 112 -12.47 -3.77 -0.33
CA ARG A 112 -12.83 -5.17 -0.21
C ARG A 112 -11.89 -5.90 0.75
N HIS A 113 -10.60 -5.60 0.66
CA HIS A 113 -9.60 -6.24 1.51
C HIS A 113 -9.64 -5.72 2.95
N ILE A 114 -10.00 -4.45 3.18
CA ILE A 114 -10.20 -3.97 4.56
C ILE A 114 -11.44 -4.62 5.20
N GLN A 115 -12.53 -4.83 4.44
CA GLN A 115 -13.69 -5.59 4.92
C GLN A 115 -13.35 -7.05 5.22
N ALA A 116 -12.55 -7.68 4.36
CA ALA A 116 -12.04 -9.03 4.59
C ALA A 116 -11.23 -9.14 5.89
N LEU A 117 -10.35 -8.18 6.16
CA LEU A 117 -9.56 -8.13 7.40
C LEU A 117 -10.45 -7.94 8.64
N TRP A 118 -11.50 -7.13 8.54
CA TRP A 118 -12.48 -6.98 9.63
C TRP A 118 -13.28 -8.27 9.88
N ALA A 119 -13.68 -8.98 8.83
CA ALA A 119 -14.35 -10.27 8.97
C ALA A 119 -13.42 -11.30 9.65
N ALA A 120 -12.15 -11.35 9.25
CA ALA A 120 -11.15 -12.20 9.86
C ALA A 120 -10.91 -11.86 11.35
N ARG A 121 -10.90 -10.56 11.68
CA ARG A 121 -10.82 -10.10 13.06
C ARG A 121 -12.03 -10.55 13.89
N GLY A 122 -13.23 -10.48 13.31
CA GLY A 122 -14.45 -10.96 13.96
C GLY A 122 -14.36 -12.44 14.33
N ALA A 123 -13.82 -13.26 13.42
CA ALA A 123 -13.62 -14.68 13.67
C ALA A 123 -12.52 -15.00 14.70
N TRP A 124 -11.52 -14.11 14.86
CA TRP A 124 -10.48 -14.27 15.88
C TRP A 124 -10.94 -13.82 17.28
N ALA A 125 -11.88 -12.88 17.36
CA ALA A 125 -12.41 -12.36 18.62
C ALA A 125 -13.62 -13.14 19.15
N ALA A 126 -14.11 -14.14 18.40
CA ALA A 126 -15.20 -15.04 18.76
C ALA A 126 -14.68 -16.30 19.46
#